data_AF-A0AAV0H274-F1
#
_entry.id   AF-A0AAV0H274-F1
#
_cell.length_a   1.000
_cell.length_b   1.000
_cell.length_c   1.000
_cell.angle_alpha   90.00
_cell.angle_beta   90.00
_cell.angle_gamma   90.00
#
_symmetry.space_group_name_H-M   'P 1'
#
loop_
_entity.id
_entity.type
_entity.pdbx_description
1 polymer ?
#
loop_
_entity_poly.entity_id
_entity_poly.type
_entity_poly.pdbx_seq_one_letter_code
_entity_poly.pdbx_strand_id
1 'polypeptide(L)'
;FGPPIPTLSPHLLSFSIKPNPIPSSSSFFPDEPPPPFPQTKTNPFFPDDPPPPYPKHLPSSPTTHRLHIANDQGNRTTPSYVAFTDTERLIGDAAKNQVAMNPHNTVFDAKRLIGRKFSDPSVQEDMKHWPFKVIAGPGDKPMIIVQHKGEEKQFAPEEISSMVLVKMREIAEAFLGQTIKNAVVTVPAYFNDSQRQATKDAGSIAGLNVLRIINEPTAASIAYGLDKKNVLIFDLGGGTFDVSLLTIEEGIFEVKATAGDTHLGGEDFDNRLVNHFVAEFKRKNKKDISSHARALRRLRTACERAKRTLSSTSQTTIEIDSLYEGIDFYSTITRARFEELNMEAAGAAARRGRRRKKME
;
A
#
# COMPACT_ATOMS: atom_id res chain seq x y z
N PHE A 1 -8.19 -38.05 24.74
CA PHE A 1 -9.14 -36.91 24.79
C PHE A 1 -8.37 -35.67 25.25
N GLY A 2 -7.65 -35.02 24.34
CA GLY A 2 -7.10 -33.68 24.58
C GLY A 2 -8.15 -32.62 24.22
N PRO A 3 -8.05 -31.39 24.75
CA PRO A 3 -8.98 -30.33 24.39
C PRO A 3 -8.89 -30.04 22.89
N PRO A 4 -10.03 -29.72 22.23
CA PRO A 4 -10.02 -29.40 20.82
C PRO A 4 -9.19 -28.13 20.58
N ILE A 5 -8.27 -28.22 19.62
CA ILE A 5 -7.57 -27.07 19.03
C ILE A 5 -8.68 -26.13 18.51
N PRO A 6 -8.72 -24.85 18.90
CA PRO A 6 -9.73 -23.94 18.41
C PRO A 6 -9.61 -23.83 16.89
N THR A 7 -10.66 -24.25 16.20
CA THR A 7 -10.83 -24.04 14.77
C THR A 7 -10.75 -22.54 14.50
N LEU A 8 -9.68 -22.10 13.84
CA LEU A 8 -9.61 -20.74 13.31
C LEU A 8 -10.83 -20.52 12.42
N SER A 9 -11.64 -19.53 12.77
CA SER A 9 -12.84 -19.14 12.03
C SER A 9 -12.50 -18.98 10.54
N PRO A 10 -13.29 -19.53 9.61
CA PRO A 10 -12.91 -19.69 8.20
C PRO A 10 -12.77 -18.39 7.38
N HIS A 11 -12.83 -17.21 8.01
CA HIS A 11 -12.78 -15.92 7.31
C HIS A 11 -11.88 -14.94 8.06
N LEU A 12 -10.57 -15.08 7.85
CA LEU A 12 -9.57 -14.12 8.29
C LEU A 12 -9.32 -13.10 7.17
N LEU A 13 -9.73 -11.85 7.36
CA LEU A 13 -9.36 -10.77 6.44
C LEU A 13 -8.00 -10.20 6.82
N SER A 14 -7.16 -9.98 5.81
CA SER A 14 -5.91 -9.23 5.94
C SER A 14 -6.12 -7.85 5.30
N PHE A 15 -5.96 -6.79 6.09
CA PHE A 15 -5.96 -5.42 5.58
C PHE A 15 -4.53 -4.87 5.61
N SER A 16 -4.12 -4.27 4.50
CA SER A 16 -2.91 -3.48 4.43
C SER A 16 -3.28 -2.03 4.15
N ILE A 17 -3.14 -1.16 5.16
CA ILE A 17 -3.25 0.28 4.96
C ILE A 17 -1.91 0.74 4.42
N LYS A 18 -1.80 0.94 3.11
CA LYS A 18 -0.61 1.55 2.49
C LYS A 18 -0.86 3.03 2.18
N PRO A 19 0.17 3.89 2.27
CA PRO A 19 0.11 5.21 1.65
C PRO A 19 -0.05 5.03 0.14
N ASN A 20 -1.14 5.55 -0.41
CA ASN A 20 -1.55 5.54 -1.82
C ASN A 20 -0.99 4.40 -2.68
N PRO A 21 -1.66 3.24 -2.76
CA PRO A 21 -1.19 2.17 -3.62
C PRO A 21 -1.25 2.59 -5.09
N ILE A 22 -0.13 2.44 -5.79
CA ILE A 22 -0.19 2.17 -7.24
C ILE A 22 -0.68 0.73 -7.36
N PRO A 23 -1.72 0.43 -8.16
CA PRO A 23 -1.98 -0.94 -8.54
C PRO A 23 -0.78 -1.41 -9.35
N SER A 24 0.06 -2.26 -8.77
CA SER A 24 1.13 -2.93 -9.48
C SER A 24 0.49 -3.85 -10.53
N SER A 25 0.47 -3.39 -11.79
CA SER A 25 0.46 -4.29 -12.93
C SER A 25 1.85 -4.90 -13.07
N SER A 26 1.89 -6.17 -13.49
CA SER A 26 3.05 -7.02 -13.78
C SER A 26 3.94 -7.41 -12.59
N SER A 27 3.58 -8.52 -11.96
CA SER A 27 4.57 -9.52 -11.55
C SER A 27 5.33 -9.97 -12.81
N PHE A 28 6.66 -9.82 -12.80
CA PHE A 28 7.54 -10.46 -13.78
C PHE A 28 7.38 -11.98 -13.65
N PHE A 29 6.73 -12.61 -14.62
CA PHE A 29 6.79 -14.05 -14.84
C PHE A 29 7.87 -14.30 -15.92
N PRO A 30 8.91 -15.11 -15.67
CA PRO A 30 9.51 -15.87 -16.74
C PRO A 30 8.58 -17.05 -17.04
N ASP A 31 8.00 -17.07 -18.24
CA ASP A 31 7.33 -18.24 -18.81
C ASP A 31 8.38 -19.32 -19.10
N GLU A 32 8.65 -20.19 -18.12
CA GLU A 32 9.19 -21.51 -18.41
C GLU A 32 8.34 -22.57 -17.69
N PRO A 33 7.79 -23.56 -18.42
CA PRO A 33 7.15 -24.70 -17.78
C PRO A 33 8.22 -25.54 -17.06
N PRO A 34 7.89 -26.13 -15.89
CA PRO A 34 8.85 -26.99 -15.19
C PRO A 34 9.22 -28.20 -16.07
N PRO A 35 10.49 -28.66 -16.04
CA PRO A 35 10.90 -29.83 -16.81
C PRO A 35 10.13 -31.07 -16.33
N PRO A 36 9.80 -32.01 -17.24
CA PRO A 36 9.10 -33.23 -16.86
C PRO A 36 10.02 -34.12 -16.03
N PHE A 37 9.50 -34.64 -14.91
CA PHE A 37 10.15 -35.68 -14.13
C PHE A 37 10.39 -36.93 -15.02
N PRO A 38 11.59 -37.54 -15.00
CA PRO A 38 11.84 -38.74 -15.76
C PRO A 38 11.09 -39.93 -15.15
N GLN A 39 10.26 -40.58 -15.97
CA GLN A 39 9.72 -41.91 -15.69
C GLN A 39 10.76 -42.96 -16.09
N THR A 40 11.12 -43.85 -15.17
CA THR A 40 11.73 -45.14 -15.50
C THR A 40 10.93 -46.27 -14.84
N LYS A 41 10.71 -47.33 -15.63
CA LYS A 41 9.84 -48.48 -15.39
C LYS A 41 10.64 -49.72 -14.95
N THR A 42 10.02 -50.51 -14.05
CA THR A 42 10.07 -52.00 -13.86
C THR A 42 11.40 -52.65 -13.42
N ASN A 43 11.53 -53.68 -12.55
CA ASN A 43 10.70 -54.55 -11.66
C ASN A 43 11.73 -55.48 -10.89
N PRO A 44 11.38 -56.55 -10.15
CA PRO A 44 10.74 -56.65 -8.83
C PRO A 44 11.61 -57.41 -7.78
N PHE A 45 11.37 -57.22 -6.47
CA PHE A 45 11.74 -58.23 -5.44
C PHE A 45 10.89 -58.05 -4.17
N PHE A 46 10.26 -59.13 -3.71
CA PHE A 46 9.68 -59.38 -2.38
C PHE A 46 10.36 -60.67 -1.85
N PRO A 47 10.35 -61.05 -0.54
CA PRO A 47 9.54 -60.57 0.60
C PRO A 47 10.43 -60.21 1.83
N ASP A 48 10.02 -59.68 2.99
CA ASP A 48 9.12 -60.20 4.05
C ASP A 48 8.85 -59.09 5.12
N ASP A 49 7.74 -59.26 5.86
CA ASP A 49 7.24 -58.59 7.08
C ASP A 49 6.74 -57.11 7.08
N PRO A 50 5.46 -56.86 7.43
CA PRO A 50 4.90 -55.50 7.55
C PRO A 50 5.10 -54.89 8.95
N PRO A 51 5.64 -53.66 9.07
CA PRO A 51 5.52 -52.86 10.30
C PRO A 51 4.09 -52.28 10.44
N PRO A 52 3.65 -51.93 11.67
CA PRO A 52 2.24 -51.65 11.99
C PRO A 52 1.68 -50.43 11.24
N PRO A 53 0.35 -50.33 11.09
CA PRO A 53 -0.27 -49.28 10.30
C PRO A 53 -0.12 -47.93 11.01
N TYR A 54 0.81 -47.10 10.54
CA TYR A 54 0.72 -45.66 10.76
C TYR A 54 -0.54 -45.16 10.05
N PRO A 55 -1.42 -44.40 10.71
CA PRO A 55 -2.52 -43.75 10.01
C PRO A 55 -1.95 -42.73 9.02
N LYS A 56 -1.83 -43.15 7.75
CA LYS A 56 -1.78 -42.24 6.61
C LYS A 56 -3.15 -41.56 6.51
N HIS A 57 -3.13 -40.30 6.11
CA HIS A 57 -4.26 -39.35 6.06
C HIS A 57 -4.44 -38.50 7.32
N LEU A 58 -3.46 -37.63 7.60
CA LEU A 58 -3.88 -36.27 7.97
C LEU A 58 -4.64 -35.71 6.75
N PRO A 59 -5.87 -35.20 6.91
CA PRO A 59 -6.51 -34.48 5.82
C PRO A 59 -5.60 -33.32 5.44
N SER A 60 -5.25 -33.26 4.15
CA SER A 60 -4.67 -32.08 3.53
C SER A 60 -5.46 -30.87 4.02
N SER A 61 -4.78 -29.94 4.69
CA SER A 61 -5.35 -28.65 5.10
C SER A 61 -6.16 -28.07 3.92
N PRO A 62 -7.40 -27.61 4.13
CA PRO A 62 -8.20 -27.05 3.05
C PRO A 62 -7.39 -25.95 2.37
N THR A 63 -7.18 -26.09 1.06
CA THR A 63 -6.48 -25.12 0.23
C THR A 63 -7.19 -23.78 0.39
N THR A 64 -6.65 -22.95 1.27
CA THR A 64 -7.25 -21.66 1.58
C THR A 64 -6.91 -20.75 0.40
N HIS A 65 -7.83 -20.63 -0.55
CA HIS A 65 -7.66 -19.71 -1.66
C HIS A 65 -7.72 -18.27 -1.15
N ARG A 66 -6.59 -17.57 -1.22
CA ARG A 66 -6.52 -16.14 -0.92
C ARG A 66 -7.21 -15.37 -2.05
N LEU A 67 -8.24 -14.60 -1.69
CA LEU A 67 -9.00 -13.81 -2.64
C LEU A 67 -8.75 -12.32 -2.42
N HIS A 68 -8.46 -11.59 -3.50
CA HIS A 68 -8.40 -10.13 -3.48
C HIS A 68 -9.78 -9.59 -3.85
N ILE A 69 -10.40 -8.84 -2.93
CA ILE A 69 -11.76 -8.33 -3.07
C ILE A 69 -11.70 -6.95 -3.76
N ALA A 70 -12.48 -6.79 -4.84
CA ALA A 70 -12.64 -5.50 -5.49
C ALA A 70 -13.63 -4.61 -4.73
N ASN A 71 -13.43 -3.30 -4.75
CA ASN A 71 -14.36 -2.34 -4.18
C ASN A 71 -15.57 -2.09 -5.09
N ASP A 72 -16.46 -1.19 -4.67
CA ASP A 72 -17.68 -0.79 -5.38
C ASP A 72 -17.42 -0.20 -6.79
N GLN A 73 -16.21 0.24 -7.09
CA GLN A 73 -15.77 0.70 -8.41
C GLN A 73 -15.05 -0.38 -9.23
N GLY A 74 -14.96 -1.61 -8.72
CA GLY A 74 -14.21 -2.70 -9.35
C GLY A 74 -12.69 -2.63 -9.15
N ASN A 75 -12.19 -1.69 -8.34
CA ASN A 75 -10.76 -1.55 -8.06
C ASN A 75 -10.32 -2.55 -6.99
N ARG A 76 -9.18 -3.23 -7.19
CA ARG A 76 -8.59 -4.17 -6.21
C ARG A 76 -7.84 -3.47 -5.07
N THR A 77 -7.76 -2.15 -5.10
CA THR A 77 -7.20 -1.31 -4.05
C THR A 77 -8.12 -0.12 -3.85
N THR A 78 -8.28 0.32 -2.61
CA THR A 78 -9.03 1.52 -2.28
C THR A 78 -8.07 2.58 -1.73
N PRO A 79 -8.12 3.84 -2.20
CA PRO A 79 -7.28 4.90 -1.68
C PRO A 79 -7.49 5.14 -0.17
N SER A 80 -6.41 5.41 0.56
CA SER A 80 -6.47 5.75 2.00
C SER A 80 -6.82 7.23 2.22
N TYR A 81 -7.98 7.64 1.70
CA TYR A 81 -8.50 9.01 1.78
C TYR A 81 -9.81 9.04 2.58
N VAL A 82 -9.97 10.08 3.40
CA VAL A 82 -11.20 10.41 4.10
C VAL A 82 -11.49 11.89 3.89
N ALA A 83 -12.65 12.22 3.32
CA ALA A 83 -13.08 13.60 3.13
C ALA A 83 -14.34 13.90 3.92
N PHE A 84 -14.39 15.11 4.48
CA PHE A 84 -15.51 15.61 5.24
C PHE A 84 -16.20 16.72 4.44
N THR A 85 -17.51 16.59 4.25
CA THR A 85 -18.35 17.59 3.59
C THR A 85 -19.38 18.13 4.58
N ASP A 86 -20.23 19.05 4.13
CA ASP A 86 -21.32 19.58 4.96
C ASP A 86 -22.43 18.55 5.23
N THR A 87 -22.49 17.48 4.44
CA THR A 87 -23.56 16.47 4.52
C THR A 87 -23.05 15.13 5.03
N GLU A 88 -21.89 14.70 4.56
CA GLU A 88 -21.43 13.32 4.71
C GLU A 88 -19.92 13.19 4.86
N ARG A 89 -19.47 11.95 5.09
CA ARG A 89 -18.07 11.56 5.07
C ARG A 89 -17.85 10.65 3.87
N LEU A 90 -16.94 11.03 3.00
CA LEU A 90 -16.53 10.24 1.84
C LEU A 90 -15.25 9.49 2.20
N ILE A 91 -15.14 8.25 1.76
CA ILE A 91 -13.97 7.39 2.03
C ILE A 91 -13.56 6.70 0.73
N GLY A 92 -12.26 6.53 0.50
CA GLY A 92 -11.75 5.83 -0.67
C GLY A 92 -11.75 6.67 -1.94
N ASP A 93 -12.18 6.07 -3.05
CA ASP A 93 -12.19 6.72 -4.37
C ASP A 93 -13.03 8.01 -4.38
N ALA A 94 -14.18 8.02 -3.69
CA ALA A 94 -15.03 9.20 -3.57
C ALA A 94 -14.29 10.38 -2.91
N ALA A 95 -13.55 10.13 -1.82
CA ALA A 95 -12.76 11.15 -1.14
C ALA A 95 -11.60 11.65 -2.02
N LYS A 96 -10.87 10.73 -2.66
CA LYS A 96 -9.75 11.05 -3.57
C LYS A 96 -10.21 11.92 -4.74
N ASN A 97 -11.37 11.64 -5.33
CA ASN A 97 -11.87 12.36 -6.51
C ASN A 97 -12.16 13.85 -6.23
N GLN A 98 -12.61 14.18 -5.01
CA GLN A 98 -12.96 15.55 -4.63
C GLN A 98 -11.86 16.35 -3.92
N VAL A 99 -10.68 15.75 -3.65
CA VAL A 99 -9.57 16.37 -2.89
C VAL A 99 -9.19 17.77 -3.36
N ALA A 100 -9.35 18.09 -4.65
CA ALA A 100 -8.95 19.40 -5.16
C ALA A 100 -10.00 20.49 -4.99
N MET A 101 -11.26 20.10 -4.85
CA MET A 101 -12.34 21.03 -4.53
C MET A 101 -12.42 21.26 -3.01
N ASN A 102 -11.95 20.30 -2.23
CA ASN A 102 -12.03 20.31 -0.78
C ASN A 102 -10.72 19.85 -0.10
N PRO A 103 -9.57 20.49 -0.38
CA PRO A 103 -8.27 19.98 0.06
C PRO A 103 -8.08 20.04 1.59
N HIS A 104 -8.60 21.09 2.24
CA HIS A 104 -8.44 21.30 3.68
C HIS A 104 -9.24 20.30 4.54
N ASN A 105 -10.31 19.72 4.00
CA ASN A 105 -11.14 18.74 4.70
C ASN A 105 -10.99 17.33 4.11
N THR A 106 -9.95 17.09 3.32
CA THR A 106 -9.64 15.77 2.76
C THR A 106 -8.33 15.28 3.32
N VAL A 107 -8.43 14.32 4.23
CA VAL A 107 -7.32 13.73 4.96
C VAL A 107 -6.79 12.52 4.20
N PHE A 108 -5.48 12.48 4.03
CA PHE A 108 -4.72 11.35 3.49
C PHE A 108 -3.44 11.21 4.32
N ASP A 109 -2.68 10.13 4.11
CA ASP A 109 -1.41 9.91 4.82
C ASP A 109 -1.50 9.90 6.35
N ALA A 110 -2.69 9.64 6.93
CA ALA A 110 -2.87 9.52 8.38
C ALA A 110 -1.94 8.48 9.03
N LYS A 111 -1.51 7.46 8.27
CA LYS A 111 -0.50 6.47 8.69
C LYS A 111 0.85 7.10 9.04
N ARG A 112 1.20 8.27 8.49
CA ARG A 112 2.41 9.01 8.86
C ARG A 112 2.32 9.64 10.25
N LEU A 113 1.11 9.95 10.72
CA LEU A 113 0.83 10.56 12.02
C LEU A 113 0.54 9.53 13.13
N ILE A 114 0.05 8.35 12.78
CA ILE A 114 -0.44 7.37 13.76
C ILE A 114 0.66 6.96 14.75
N GLY A 115 0.34 7.03 16.05
CA GLY A 115 1.23 6.70 17.17
C GLY A 115 2.46 7.60 17.35
N ARG A 116 2.56 8.71 16.61
CA ARG A 116 3.61 9.73 16.75
C ARG A 116 3.20 10.86 17.68
N LYS A 117 4.17 11.69 18.05
CA LYS A 117 3.91 12.95 18.73
C LYS A 117 3.85 14.10 17.73
N PHE A 118 3.04 15.11 18.05
CA PHE A 118 2.95 16.33 17.26
C PHE A 118 4.31 17.00 17.17
N SER A 119 5.08 17.06 18.26
CA SER A 119 6.42 17.64 18.28
C SER A 119 7.50 16.84 17.54
N ASP A 120 7.21 15.62 17.05
CA ASP A 120 8.22 14.82 16.34
C ASP A 120 8.70 15.57 15.09
N PRO A 121 10.03 15.67 14.85
CA PRO A 121 10.56 16.40 13.68
C PRO A 121 10.00 15.90 12.35
N SER A 122 9.75 14.59 12.21
CA SER A 122 9.14 14.03 11.00
C SER A 122 7.71 14.51 10.79
N VAL A 123 6.93 14.68 11.87
CA VAL A 123 5.56 15.19 11.79
C VAL A 123 5.58 16.66 11.40
N GLN A 124 6.47 17.45 11.99
CA GLN A 124 6.64 18.86 11.64
C GLN A 124 7.07 19.07 10.18
N GLU A 125 7.89 18.18 9.63
CA GLU A 125 8.26 18.21 8.21
C GLU A 125 7.08 17.84 7.31
N ASP A 126 6.40 16.73 7.60
CA ASP A 126 5.24 16.25 6.82
C ASP A 126 4.10 17.29 6.77
N MET A 127 3.86 17.98 7.88
CA MET A 127 2.83 19.03 7.98
C MET A 127 3.01 20.17 6.99
N LYS A 128 4.24 20.43 6.51
CA LYS A 128 4.50 21.47 5.49
C LYS A 128 3.93 21.10 4.12
N HIS A 129 3.63 19.83 3.90
CA HIS A 129 3.19 19.29 2.62
C HIS A 129 1.68 18.97 2.59
N TRP A 130 1.00 18.99 3.74
CA TRP A 130 -0.43 18.71 3.79
C TRP A 130 -1.28 19.98 3.68
N PRO A 131 -2.40 19.92 2.95
CA PRO A 131 -3.34 21.03 2.90
C PRO A 131 -4.23 21.10 4.14
N PHE A 132 -4.46 19.99 4.84
CA PHE A 132 -5.27 19.96 6.05
C PHE A 132 -4.45 20.37 7.28
N LYS A 133 -5.12 20.95 8.29
CA LYS A 133 -4.47 21.46 9.49
C LYS A 133 -4.28 20.34 10.52
N VAL A 134 -3.10 20.29 11.13
CA VAL A 134 -2.79 19.41 12.27
C VAL A 134 -2.38 20.28 13.44
N ILE A 135 -2.87 19.98 14.65
CA ILE A 135 -2.56 20.69 15.89
C ILE A 135 -2.07 19.74 16.98
N ALA A 136 -1.43 20.27 18.02
CA ALA A 136 -1.12 19.52 19.22
C ALA A 136 -2.39 19.30 20.05
N GLY A 137 -2.68 18.04 20.37
CA GLY A 137 -3.71 17.63 21.31
C GLY A 137 -3.15 17.20 22.67
N PRO A 138 -4.00 16.62 23.54
CA PRO A 138 -3.59 16.12 24.85
C PRO A 138 -2.43 15.11 24.74
N GLY A 139 -1.43 15.25 25.62
CA GLY A 139 -0.26 14.37 25.62
C GLY A 139 0.63 14.50 24.37
N ASP A 140 0.58 15.66 23.70
CA ASP A 140 1.34 15.93 22.47
C ASP A 140 0.94 15.00 21.31
N LYS A 141 -0.30 14.49 21.31
CA LYS A 141 -0.84 13.70 20.20
C LYS A 141 -1.22 14.63 19.04
N PRO A 142 -0.84 14.35 17.78
CA PRO A 142 -1.29 15.15 16.64
C PRO A 142 -2.79 14.97 16.42
N MET A 143 -3.52 16.08 16.26
CA MET A 143 -4.97 16.10 16.00
C MET A 143 -5.24 16.77 14.66
N ILE A 144 -6.00 16.12 13.80
CA ILE A 144 -6.33 16.58 12.45
C ILE A 144 -7.63 17.40 12.52
N ILE A 145 -7.58 18.62 12.01
CA ILE A 145 -8.70 19.57 12.03
C ILE A 145 -9.39 19.60 10.68
N VAL A 146 -10.69 19.39 10.69
CA VAL A 146 -11.56 19.43 9.49
C VAL A 146 -12.86 20.15 9.82
N GLN A 147 -13.48 20.75 8.82
CA GLN A 147 -14.85 21.23 8.89
C GLN A 147 -15.81 20.12 8.44
N HIS A 148 -16.83 19.84 9.24
CA HIS A 148 -17.85 18.84 8.92
C HIS A 148 -19.21 19.28 9.47
N LYS A 149 -20.20 19.42 8.58
CA LYS A 149 -21.55 19.89 8.92
C LYS A 149 -21.56 21.28 9.59
N GLY A 150 -20.72 22.19 9.11
CA GLY A 150 -20.59 23.55 9.65
C GLY A 150 -19.87 23.65 11.00
N GLU A 151 -19.33 22.55 11.52
CA GLU A 151 -18.58 22.51 12.78
C GLU A 151 -17.12 22.10 12.57
N GLU A 152 -16.22 22.72 13.32
CA GLU A 152 -14.82 22.28 13.39
C GLU A 152 -14.75 21.00 14.21
N LYS A 153 -14.16 19.95 13.64
CA LYS A 153 -13.96 18.66 14.29
C LYS A 153 -12.48 18.33 14.34
N GLN A 154 -12.09 17.68 15.44
CA GLN A 154 -10.74 17.20 15.66
C GLN A 154 -10.76 15.68 15.65
N PHE A 155 -9.88 15.07 14.86
CA PHE A 155 -9.75 13.62 14.78
C PHE A 155 -8.32 13.20 15.07
N ALA A 156 -8.15 12.19 15.90
CA ALA A 156 -6.89 11.49 16.04
C ALA A 156 -6.58 10.67 14.77
N PRO A 157 -5.31 10.40 14.45
CA PRO A 157 -4.93 9.61 13.27
C PRO A 157 -5.54 8.20 13.25
N GLU A 158 -5.70 7.58 14.42
CA GLU A 158 -6.36 6.29 14.59
C GLU A 158 -7.86 6.35 14.25
N GLU A 159 -8.54 7.47 14.50
CA GLU A 159 -9.95 7.64 14.10
C GLU A 159 -10.08 7.75 12.58
N ILE A 160 -9.21 8.52 11.92
CA ILE A 160 -9.17 8.57 10.45
C ILE A 160 -8.86 7.19 9.86
N SER A 161 -7.88 6.49 10.41
CA SER A 161 -7.52 5.14 9.97
C SER A 161 -8.66 4.15 10.20
N SER A 162 -9.43 4.31 11.27
CA SER A 162 -10.61 3.49 11.54
C SER A 162 -11.69 3.66 10.47
N MET A 163 -11.90 4.88 9.95
CA MET A 163 -12.87 5.12 8.88
C MET A 163 -12.47 4.35 7.60
N VAL A 164 -11.17 4.33 7.28
CA VAL A 164 -10.65 3.51 6.17
C VAL A 164 -10.91 2.03 6.43
N LEU A 165 -10.63 1.53 7.65
CA LEU A 165 -10.89 0.13 8.02
C LEU A 165 -12.37 -0.24 7.98
N VAL A 166 -13.27 0.67 8.36
CA VAL A 166 -14.73 0.49 8.23
C VAL A 166 -15.10 0.30 6.76
N LYS A 167 -14.61 1.16 5.85
CA LYS A 167 -14.87 1.00 4.40
C LYS A 167 -14.33 -0.33 3.88
N MET A 168 -13.16 -0.77 4.36
CA MET A 168 -12.57 -2.05 3.94
C MET A 168 -13.39 -3.23 4.46
N ARG A 169 -13.91 -3.15 5.69
CA ARG A 169 -14.86 -4.12 6.24
C ARG A 169 -16.14 -4.17 5.41
N GLU A 170 -16.76 -3.02 5.13
CA GLU A 170 -17.99 -2.93 4.33
C GLU A 170 -17.84 -3.55 2.94
N ILE A 171 -16.71 -3.31 2.25
CA ILE A 171 -16.42 -3.93 0.96
C ILE A 171 -16.37 -5.46 1.08
N ALA A 172 -15.71 -5.97 2.12
CA ALA A 172 -15.62 -7.41 2.34
C ALA A 172 -16.97 -8.02 2.77
N GLU A 173 -17.76 -7.33 3.59
CA GLU A 173 -19.10 -7.74 4.01
C GLU A 173 -20.05 -7.77 2.81
N ALA A 174 -20.01 -6.77 1.92
CA ALA A 174 -20.79 -6.75 0.69
C ALA A 174 -20.42 -7.91 -0.25
N PHE A 175 -19.13 -8.26 -0.32
CA PHE A 175 -18.66 -9.38 -1.14
C PHE A 175 -19.05 -10.75 -0.55
N LEU A 176 -18.93 -10.92 0.77
CA LEU A 176 -19.15 -12.20 1.46
C LEU A 176 -20.60 -12.42 1.91
N GLY A 177 -21.43 -11.39 1.95
CA GLY A 177 -22.82 -11.45 2.41
C GLY A 177 -22.99 -11.68 3.92
N GLN A 178 -21.95 -11.43 4.71
CA GLN A 178 -21.96 -11.67 6.16
C GLN A 178 -21.12 -10.63 6.92
N THR A 179 -21.44 -10.41 8.19
CA THR A 179 -20.69 -9.49 9.06
C THR A 179 -19.29 -10.00 9.35
N ILE A 180 -18.30 -9.11 9.26
CA ILE A 180 -16.90 -9.44 9.54
C ILE A 180 -16.45 -8.85 10.87
N LYS A 181 -16.04 -9.72 11.79
CA LYS A 181 -15.63 -9.35 13.14
C LYS A 181 -14.14 -9.43 13.39
N ASN A 182 -13.41 -10.28 12.67
CA ASN A 182 -11.99 -10.55 12.94
C ASN A 182 -11.12 -10.07 11.78
N ALA A 183 -9.97 -9.48 12.10
CA ALA A 183 -9.00 -9.04 11.10
C ALA A 183 -7.55 -9.23 11.56
N VAL A 184 -6.66 -9.39 10.59
CA VAL A 184 -5.23 -9.16 10.74
C VAL A 184 -4.90 -7.87 9.99
N VAL A 185 -4.13 -6.99 10.62
CA VAL A 185 -3.74 -5.71 10.02
C VAL A 185 -2.23 -5.67 9.89
N THR A 186 -1.74 -5.26 8.72
CA THR A 186 -0.30 -5.16 8.47
C THR A 186 0.24 -3.78 8.80
N VAL A 187 1.47 -3.70 9.31
CA VAL A 187 2.22 -2.44 9.53
C VAL A 187 3.65 -2.56 9.02
N PRO A 188 4.35 -1.45 8.76
CA PRO A 188 5.78 -1.50 8.41
C PRO A 188 6.61 -2.16 9.51
N ALA A 189 7.69 -2.85 9.13
CA ALA A 189 8.52 -3.57 10.10
C ALA A 189 9.15 -2.64 11.17
N TYR A 190 9.43 -1.38 10.81
CA TYR A 190 10.02 -0.38 11.69
C TYR A 190 8.99 0.31 12.62
N PHE A 191 7.70 -0.01 12.55
CA PHE A 191 6.72 0.55 13.48
C PHE A 191 7.03 0.13 14.91
N ASN A 192 7.10 1.13 15.80
CA ASN A 192 7.28 0.92 17.23
C ASN A 192 5.96 0.52 17.92
N ASP A 193 6.02 0.24 19.23
CA ASP A 193 4.87 -0.24 20.00
C ASP A 193 3.72 0.76 20.04
N SER A 194 4.01 2.06 20.15
CA SER A 194 2.98 3.12 20.11
C SER A 194 2.20 3.12 18.80
N GLN A 195 2.91 3.00 17.67
CA GLN A 195 2.28 2.97 16.35
C GLN A 195 1.49 1.68 16.10
N ARG A 196 1.99 0.54 16.59
CA ARG A 196 1.29 -0.75 16.54
C ARG A 196 0.01 -0.70 17.37
N GLN A 197 0.09 -0.16 18.58
CA GLN A 197 -1.07 -0.02 19.47
C GLN A 197 -2.11 0.92 18.86
N ALA A 198 -1.71 2.10 18.38
CA ALA A 198 -2.64 3.03 17.72
C ALA A 198 -3.31 2.43 16.46
N THR A 199 -2.59 1.59 15.70
CA THR A 199 -3.19 0.86 14.57
C THR A 199 -4.19 -0.20 15.02
N LYS A 200 -3.91 -0.89 16.14
CA LYS A 200 -4.84 -1.84 16.76
C LYS A 200 -6.08 -1.14 17.31
N ASP A 201 -5.91 0.04 17.89
CA ASP A 201 -6.99 0.89 18.39
C ASP A 201 -7.89 1.34 17.22
N ALA A 202 -7.30 1.74 16.08
CA ALA A 202 -8.05 2.05 14.86
C ALA A 202 -8.93 0.87 14.41
N GLY A 203 -8.41 -0.36 14.47
CA GLY A 203 -9.20 -1.56 14.19
C GLY A 203 -10.33 -1.78 15.19
N SER A 204 -10.07 -1.53 16.47
CA SER A 204 -11.09 -1.64 17.53
C SER A 204 -12.22 -0.61 17.36
N ILE A 205 -11.87 0.65 17.04
CA ILE A 205 -12.82 1.73 16.71
C ILE A 205 -13.66 1.36 15.47
N ALA A 206 -13.05 0.67 14.50
CA ALA A 206 -13.75 0.15 13.32
C ALA A 206 -14.66 -1.06 13.61
N GLY A 207 -14.78 -1.50 14.87
CA GLY A 207 -15.58 -2.66 15.26
C GLY A 207 -14.95 -4.00 14.86
N LEU A 208 -13.63 -4.03 14.63
CA LEU A 208 -12.88 -5.24 14.30
C LEU A 208 -12.09 -5.73 15.52
N ASN A 209 -12.20 -7.01 15.80
CA ASN A 209 -11.27 -7.74 16.66
C ASN A 209 -9.96 -8.01 15.90
N VAL A 210 -8.96 -7.18 16.17
CA VAL A 210 -7.62 -7.31 15.56
C VAL A 210 -6.87 -8.47 16.23
N LEU A 211 -6.90 -9.64 15.59
CA LEU A 211 -6.28 -10.86 16.11
C LEU A 211 -4.76 -10.73 16.20
N ARG A 212 -4.16 -10.05 15.22
CA ARG A 212 -2.72 -9.84 15.17
C ARG A 212 -2.38 -8.62 14.31
N ILE A 213 -1.38 -7.87 14.75
CA ILE A 213 -0.63 -6.94 13.91
C ILE A 213 0.58 -7.70 13.35
N ILE A 214 0.71 -7.76 12.03
CA ILE A 214 1.85 -8.42 11.37
C ILE A 214 2.68 -7.41 10.58
N ASN A 215 3.96 -7.69 10.40
CA ASN A 215 4.81 -6.84 9.57
C ASN A 215 4.43 -7.05 8.09
N GLU A 216 4.33 -5.96 7.34
CA GLU A 216 4.13 -5.95 5.89
C GLU A 216 5.09 -6.88 5.15
N PRO A 217 6.43 -6.82 5.39
CA PRO A 217 7.34 -7.78 4.76
C PRO A 217 7.04 -9.24 5.15
N THR A 218 6.73 -9.52 6.41
CA THR A 218 6.34 -10.88 6.82
C THR A 218 5.04 -11.35 6.15
N ALA A 219 4.07 -10.45 6.00
CA ALA A 219 2.83 -10.74 5.29
C ALA A 219 3.11 -11.07 3.81
N ALA A 220 4.01 -10.32 3.18
CA ALA A 220 4.45 -10.58 1.81
C ALA A 220 5.19 -11.92 1.68
N SER A 221 6.12 -12.26 2.58
CA SER A 221 6.79 -13.57 2.52
C SER A 221 5.82 -14.75 2.70
N ILE A 222 4.83 -14.60 3.59
CA ILE A 222 3.74 -15.58 3.76
C ILE A 222 2.86 -15.64 2.51
N ALA A 223 2.63 -14.51 1.83
CA ALA A 223 1.87 -14.44 0.57
C ALA A 223 2.53 -15.25 -0.55
N TYR A 224 3.85 -15.13 -0.69
CA TYR A 224 4.62 -15.83 -1.71
C TYR A 224 4.92 -17.30 -1.36
N GLY A 225 4.64 -17.75 -0.12
CA GLY A 225 4.92 -19.12 0.30
C GLY A 225 6.41 -19.48 0.21
N LEU A 226 7.28 -18.51 0.50
CA LEU A 226 8.72 -18.68 0.33
C LEU A 226 9.26 -19.61 1.41
N ASP A 227 9.86 -20.73 0.99
CA ASP A 227 10.62 -21.65 1.84
C ASP A 227 12.14 -21.38 1.76
N LYS A 228 12.51 -20.14 1.42
CA LYS A 228 13.91 -19.73 1.29
C LYS A 228 14.42 -19.19 2.61
N LYS A 229 15.62 -19.66 3.00
CA LYS A 229 16.29 -19.24 4.24
C LYS A 229 16.46 -17.73 4.37
N ASN A 230 16.82 -17.04 3.29
CA ASN A 230 16.99 -15.59 3.27
C ASN A 230 16.09 -14.96 2.20
N VAL A 231 15.27 -13.99 2.58
CA VAL A 231 14.34 -13.28 1.70
C VAL A 231 14.58 -11.78 1.80
N LEU A 232 14.89 -11.15 0.67
CA LEU A 232 14.90 -9.69 0.57
C LEU A 232 13.56 -9.24 -0.01
N ILE A 233 12.86 -8.38 0.72
CA ILE A 233 11.61 -7.77 0.31
C ILE A 233 11.88 -6.34 -0.07
N PHE A 234 11.46 -5.97 -1.28
CA PHE A 234 11.56 -4.64 -1.84
C PHE A 234 10.14 -4.12 -2.06
N ASP A 235 9.70 -3.18 -1.22
CA ASP A 235 8.37 -2.58 -1.27
C ASP A 235 8.49 -1.09 -1.62
N LEU A 236 8.20 -0.74 -2.88
CA LEU A 236 8.18 0.64 -3.36
C LEU A 236 6.72 1.03 -3.65
N GLY A 237 6.09 1.66 -2.68
CA GLY A 237 4.69 2.10 -2.74
C GLY A 237 4.51 3.46 -3.41
N GLY A 238 3.34 4.09 -3.21
CA GLY A 238 3.07 5.43 -3.75
C GLY A 238 3.82 6.54 -3.05
N GLY A 239 4.07 6.42 -1.74
CA GLY A 239 4.78 7.45 -0.95
C GLY A 239 5.88 6.94 -0.04
N THR A 240 6.12 5.63 0.03
CA THR A 240 7.16 5.03 0.88
C THR A 240 7.94 3.95 0.15
N PHE A 241 9.21 3.82 0.52
CA PHE A 241 10.13 2.81 0.03
C PHE A 241 10.73 2.05 1.20
N ASP A 242 10.50 0.74 1.26
CA ASP A 242 10.96 -0.12 2.32
C ASP A 242 11.70 -1.34 1.75
N VAL A 243 12.85 -1.66 2.34
CA VAL A 243 13.63 -2.86 2.06
C VAL A 243 13.82 -3.62 3.37
N SER A 244 13.39 -4.87 3.41
CA SER A 244 13.56 -5.74 4.57
C SER A 244 14.26 -7.03 4.19
N LEU A 245 15.28 -7.42 4.96
CA LEU A 245 15.89 -8.74 4.89
C LEU A 245 15.30 -9.61 5.99
N LEU A 246 14.75 -10.74 5.62
CA LEU A 246 14.13 -11.72 6.51
C LEU A 246 14.87 -13.03 6.43
N THR A 247 14.95 -13.72 7.56
CA THR A 247 15.26 -15.15 7.60
C THR A 247 14.01 -15.95 7.88
N ILE A 248 13.89 -17.09 7.20
CA ILE A 248 12.81 -18.05 7.40
C ILE A 248 13.45 -19.36 7.84
N GLU A 249 13.19 -19.78 9.08
CA GLU A 249 13.68 -21.04 9.64
C GLU A 249 12.51 -21.75 10.33
N GLU A 250 12.17 -22.97 9.89
CA GLU A 250 11.10 -23.79 10.48
C GLU A 250 9.74 -23.05 10.61
N GLY A 251 9.42 -22.18 9.65
CA GLY A 251 8.19 -21.38 9.65
C GLY A 251 8.23 -20.13 10.56
N ILE A 252 9.36 -19.87 11.21
CA ILE A 252 9.61 -18.65 11.98
C ILE A 252 10.18 -17.59 11.02
N PHE A 253 9.51 -16.44 10.97
CA PHE A 253 9.93 -15.29 10.15
C PHE A 253 10.60 -14.25 11.05
N GLU A 254 11.89 -14.02 10.84
CA GLU A 254 12.66 -13.04 11.60
C GLU A 254 13.14 -11.91 10.68
N VAL A 255 12.88 -10.66 11.05
CA VAL A 255 13.38 -9.49 10.31
C VAL A 255 14.80 -9.19 10.77
N LYS A 256 15.80 -9.43 9.92
CA LYS A 256 17.23 -9.20 10.22
C LYS A 256 17.66 -7.76 10.02
N ALA A 257 17.12 -7.11 8.99
CA ALA A 257 17.41 -5.71 8.71
C ALA A 257 16.23 -5.05 8.02
N THR A 258 16.03 -3.75 8.26
CA THR A 258 15.11 -2.91 7.50
C THR A 258 15.80 -1.58 7.21
N ALA A 259 15.65 -1.09 6.00
CA ALA A 259 16.10 0.22 5.54
C ALA A 259 15.06 0.76 4.57
N GLY A 260 15.10 2.06 4.27
CA GLY A 260 14.09 2.64 3.41
C GLY A 260 14.18 4.15 3.30
N ASP A 261 13.16 4.72 2.68
CA ASP A 261 12.87 6.15 2.69
C ASP A 261 11.35 6.34 2.82
N THR A 262 10.95 6.97 3.91
CA THR A 262 9.55 7.26 4.19
C THR A 262 8.97 8.31 3.24
N HIS A 263 9.78 8.97 2.42
CA HIS A 263 9.37 10.06 1.53
C HIS A 263 9.76 9.81 0.07
N LEU A 264 9.90 8.53 -0.29
CA LEU A 264 10.17 8.12 -1.66
C LEU A 264 9.11 7.12 -2.12
N GLY A 265 8.41 7.44 -3.19
CA GLY A 265 7.47 6.53 -3.80
C GLY A 265 7.08 6.93 -5.21
N GLY A 266 6.05 6.29 -5.73
CA GLY A 266 5.60 6.55 -7.08
C GLY A 266 5.00 7.93 -7.34
N GLU A 267 4.60 8.67 -6.30
CA GLU A 267 4.19 10.08 -6.41
C GLU A 267 5.36 11.01 -6.76
N ASP A 268 6.58 10.67 -6.35
CA ASP A 268 7.80 11.40 -6.73
C ASP A 268 8.11 11.27 -8.22
N PHE A 269 7.75 10.13 -8.81
CA PHE A 269 7.86 9.90 -10.24
C PHE A 269 6.78 10.69 -11.00
N ASP A 270 5.57 10.75 -10.45
CA ASP A 270 4.49 11.59 -10.99
C ASP A 270 4.87 13.07 -10.95
N ASN A 271 5.46 13.55 -9.84
CA ASN A 271 5.95 14.92 -9.70
C ASN A 271 6.98 15.29 -10.77
N ARG A 272 7.93 14.41 -11.07
CA ARG A 272 8.95 14.64 -12.10
C ARG A 272 8.34 14.72 -13.50
N LEU A 273 7.39 13.84 -13.81
CA LEU A 273 6.62 13.91 -15.06
C LEU A 273 5.80 15.21 -15.15
N VAL A 274 5.11 15.60 -14.09
CA VAL A 274 4.35 16.86 -14.03
C VAL A 274 5.27 18.04 -14.30
N ASN A 275 6.41 18.14 -13.62
CA ASN A 275 7.37 19.24 -13.81
C ASN A 275 7.89 19.28 -15.26
N HIS A 276 8.18 18.13 -15.85
CA HIS A 276 8.59 18.02 -17.25
C HIS A 276 7.52 18.62 -18.19
N PHE A 277 6.26 18.23 -18.02
CA PHE A 277 5.17 18.70 -18.86
C PHE A 277 4.70 20.12 -18.57
N VAL A 278 4.85 20.62 -17.33
CA VAL A 278 4.67 22.05 -17.02
C VAL A 278 5.67 22.89 -17.81
N ALA A 279 6.94 22.50 -17.81
CA ALA A 279 7.98 23.16 -18.59
C ALA A 279 7.70 23.06 -20.10
N GLU A 280 7.23 21.91 -20.58
CA GLU A 280 6.86 21.72 -21.97
C GLU A 280 5.68 22.58 -22.40
N PHE A 281 4.61 22.63 -21.59
CA PHE A 281 3.44 23.47 -21.82
C PHE A 281 3.84 24.95 -21.89
N LYS A 282 4.70 25.41 -20.96
CA LYS A 282 5.25 26.77 -20.97
C LYS A 282 6.07 27.05 -22.24
N ARG A 283 6.87 26.10 -22.70
CA ARG A 283 7.67 26.24 -23.93
C ARG A 283 6.79 26.35 -25.19
N LYS A 284 5.78 25.47 -25.31
CA LYS A 284 4.86 25.38 -26.46
C LYS A 284 3.86 26.54 -26.52
N ASN A 285 3.26 26.89 -25.39
CA ASN A 285 2.11 27.80 -25.32
C ASN A 285 2.43 29.17 -24.72
N LYS A 286 3.66 29.39 -24.23
CA LYS A 286 4.11 30.62 -23.55
C LYS A 286 3.29 30.99 -22.30
N LYS A 287 2.56 30.02 -21.72
CA LYS A 287 1.77 30.19 -20.49
C LYS A 287 2.28 29.26 -19.40
N ASP A 288 2.33 29.75 -18.17
CA ASP A 288 2.80 29.00 -17.01
C ASP A 288 1.61 28.51 -16.18
N ILE A 289 1.52 27.19 -15.98
CA ILE A 289 0.44 26.56 -15.22
C ILE A 289 0.87 26.21 -13.78
N SER A 290 2.10 26.52 -13.38
CA SER A 290 2.67 26.16 -12.06
C SER A 290 1.92 26.76 -10.87
N SER A 291 1.17 27.85 -11.06
CA SER A 291 0.31 28.43 -10.02
C SER A 291 -1.16 27.98 -10.13
N HIS A 292 -1.54 27.28 -11.19
CA HIS A 292 -2.94 26.94 -11.45
C HIS A 292 -3.28 25.53 -10.96
N ALA A 293 -3.73 25.44 -9.70
CA ALA A 293 -3.99 24.19 -8.99
C ALA A 293 -4.87 23.19 -9.78
N ARG A 294 -5.95 23.67 -10.43
CA ARG A 294 -6.84 22.81 -11.24
C ARG A 294 -6.12 22.21 -12.44
N ALA A 295 -5.25 22.97 -13.12
CA ALA A 295 -4.51 22.49 -14.28
C ALA A 295 -3.45 21.45 -13.87
N LEU A 296 -2.68 21.75 -12.82
CA LEU A 296 -1.68 20.83 -12.27
C LEU A 296 -2.28 19.50 -11.84
N ARG A 297 -3.48 19.49 -11.24
CA ARG A 297 -4.15 18.23 -10.90
C ARG A 297 -4.47 17.40 -12.14
N ARG A 298 -5.11 18.00 -13.14
CA ARG A 298 -5.49 17.28 -14.36
C ARG A 298 -4.26 16.68 -15.03
N LEU A 299 -3.18 17.47 -15.08
CA LEU A 299 -1.88 17.01 -15.57
C LEU A 299 -1.31 15.87 -14.73
N ARG A 300 -1.35 15.96 -13.40
CA ARG A 300 -0.90 14.90 -12.49
C ARG A 300 -1.66 13.60 -12.68
N THR A 301 -2.98 13.65 -12.78
CA THR A 301 -3.81 12.46 -13.06
C THR A 301 -3.43 11.81 -14.39
N ALA A 302 -3.18 12.62 -15.42
CA ALA A 302 -2.72 12.10 -16.70
C ALA A 302 -1.29 11.54 -16.63
N CYS A 303 -0.39 12.16 -15.86
CA CYS A 303 0.97 11.67 -15.62
C CYS A 303 0.97 10.34 -14.87
N GLU A 304 0.14 10.17 -13.84
CA GLU A 304 0.00 8.91 -13.11
C GLU A 304 -0.47 7.79 -14.05
N ARG A 305 -1.46 8.07 -14.91
CA ARG A 305 -1.92 7.12 -15.94
C ARG A 305 -0.81 6.79 -16.93
N ALA A 306 -0.10 7.80 -17.45
CA ALA A 306 1.00 7.62 -18.37
C ALA A 306 2.13 6.78 -17.77
N LYS A 307 2.53 7.05 -16.51
CA LYS A 307 3.50 6.25 -15.76
C LYS A 307 3.11 4.77 -15.70
N ARG A 308 1.85 4.48 -15.36
CA ARG A 308 1.33 3.10 -15.30
C ARG A 308 1.38 2.44 -16.68
N THR A 309 0.96 3.13 -17.73
CA THR A 309 1.03 2.61 -19.12
C THR A 309 2.47 2.32 -19.53
N LEU A 310 3.41 3.21 -19.21
CA LEU A 310 4.83 3.04 -19.52
C LEU A 310 5.48 1.84 -18.80
N SER A 311 4.86 1.28 -17.76
CA SER A 311 5.35 0.04 -17.12
C SER A 311 5.24 -1.18 -18.05
N SER A 312 4.31 -1.18 -19.01
CA SER A 312 4.13 -2.27 -19.97
C SER A 312 4.37 -1.86 -21.42
N THR A 313 4.31 -0.57 -21.75
CA THR A 313 4.56 -0.05 -23.11
C THR A 313 5.83 0.81 -23.20
N SER A 314 6.40 0.94 -24.40
CA SER A 314 7.60 1.76 -24.65
C SER A 314 7.29 3.26 -24.79
N GLN A 315 6.05 3.62 -25.08
CA GLN A 315 5.59 5.00 -25.23
C GLN A 315 4.10 5.12 -24.90
N THR A 316 3.67 6.34 -24.57
CA THR A 316 2.26 6.70 -24.40
C THR A 316 2.05 8.19 -24.68
N THR A 317 0.80 8.61 -24.78
CA THR A 317 0.41 10.00 -25.04
C THR A 317 -0.42 10.54 -23.88
N ILE A 318 -0.14 11.78 -23.48
CA ILE A 318 -0.99 12.57 -22.61
C ILE A 318 -1.85 13.48 -23.46
N GLU A 319 -3.16 13.38 -23.26
CA GLU A 319 -4.17 14.19 -23.91
C GLU A 319 -5.11 14.77 -22.85
N ILE A 320 -5.20 16.10 -22.82
CA ILE A 320 -6.03 16.83 -21.86
C ILE A 320 -6.68 18.03 -22.54
N ASP A 321 -7.98 17.95 -22.78
CA ASP A 321 -8.75 19.04 -23.38
C ASP A 321 -8.82 20.26 -22.45
N SER A 322 -8.65 21.46 -22.97
CA SER A 322 -8.75 22.73 -22.25
C SER A 322 -7.99 22.71 -20.92
N LEU A 323 -6.73 22.27 -20.94
CA LEU A 323 -5.91 22.15 -19.74
C LEU A 323 -5.79 23.51 -19.02
N TYR A 324 -5.59 24.59 -19.78
CA TYR A 324 -5.46 25.94 -19.24
C TYR A 324 -5.92 27.01 -20.25
N GLU A 325 -6.80 27.92 -19.85
CA GLU A 325 -7.34 29.01 -20.69
C GLU A 325 -7.83 28.54 -22.08
N GLY A 326 -8.53 27.40 -22.12
CA GLY A 326 -9.07 26.81 -23.36
C GLY A 326 -8.02 26.12 -24.25
N ILE A 327 -6.75 26.05 -23.82
CA ILE A 327 -5.69 25.41 -24.58
C ILE A 327 -5.65 23.92 -24.23
N ASP A 328 -5.80 23.08 -25.25
CA ASP A 328 -5.62 21.63 -25.15
C ASP A 328 -4.13 21.29 -24.96
N PHE A 329 -3.85 20.20 -24.24
CA PHE A 329 -2.50 19.69 -24.10
C PHE A 329 -2.37 18.29 -24.66
N TYR A 330 -1.53 18.18 -25.69
CA TYR A 330 -1.15 16.92 -26.32
C TYR A 330 0.38 16.78 -26.30
N SER A 331 0.88 15.71 -25.68
CA SER A 331 2.31 15.38 -25.67
C SER A 331 2.55 13.88 -25.58
N THR A 332 3.61 13.40 -26.22
CA THR A 332 4.04 11.99 -26.19
C THR A 332 5.24 11.84 -25.28
N ILE A 333 5.27 10.75 -24.51
CA ILE A 333 6.38 10.41 -23.62
C ILE A 333 6.80 8.96 -23.84
N THR A 334 8.11 8.74 -23.90
CA THR A 334 8.70 7.41 -24.02
C THR A 334 9.14 6.90 -22.65
N ARG A 335 9.22 5.57 -22.50
CA ARG A 335 9.75 4.93 -21.28
C ARG A 335 11.19 5.39 -21.00
N ALA A 336 12.03 5.47 -22.03
CA ALA A 336 13.41 5.94 -21.91
C ALA A 336 13.49 7.36 -21.33
N ARG A 337 12.63 8.28 -21.78
CA ARG A 337 12.58 9.64 -21.23
C ARG A 337 12.06 9.66 -19.79
N PHE A 338 11.06 8.84 -19.48
CA PHE A 338 10.59 8.68 -18.11
C PHE A 338 11.69 8.16 -17.17
N GLU A 339 12.45 7.14 -17.59
CA GLU A 339 13.58 6.60 -16.82
C GLU A 339 14.68 7.65 -16.61
N GLU A 340 15.00 8.42 -17.65
CA GLU A 340 15.98 9.52 -17.58
C GLU A 340 15.57 10.58 -16.54
N LEU A 341 14.30 11.01 -16.54
CA LEU A 341 13.77 11.97 -15.56
C LEU A 341 13.88 11.47 -14.11
N ASN A 342 13.89 10.15 -13.91
CA ASN A 342 13.85 9.51 -12.60
C ASN A 342 15.19 8.90 -12.18
N MET A 343 16.26 9.07 -12.96
CA MET A 343 17.53 8.38 -12.76
C MET A 343 18.15 8.63 -11.37
N GLU A 344 18.04 9.86 -10.84
CA GLU A 344 18.52 10.19 -9.49
C GLU A 344 17.71 9.49 -8.38
N ALA A 345 16.39 9.42 -8.52
CA ALA A 345 15.49 8.77 -7.56
C ALA A 345 15.66 7.26 -7.56
N ALA A 346 15.76 6.65 -8.76
CA ALA A 346 16.07 5.23 -8.92
C ALA A 346 17.45 4.88 -8.34
N GLY A 347 18.45 5.74 -8.57
CA GLY A 347 19.77 5.62 -7.96
C GLY A 347 19.76 5.72 -6.44
N ALA A 348 18.92 6.58 -5.86
CA ALA A 348 18.76 6.71 -4.41
C ALA A 348 18.19 5.44 -3.77
N ALA A 349 17.16 4.83 -4.36
CA ALA A 349 16.62 3.55 -3.91
C ALA A 349 17.68 2.43 -3.94
N ALA A 350 18.42 2.31 -5.04
CA ALA A 350 19.46 1.29 -5.22
C ALA A 350 20.67 1.46 -4.28
N ARG A 351 20.99 2.69 -3.86
CA ARG A 351 22.07 2.97 -2.89
C ARG A 351 21.65 2.63 -1.46
N ARG A 352 20.40 2.88 -1.09
CA ARG A 352 19.89 2.58 0.26
C ARG A 352 19.76 1.08 0.52
N GLY A 353 19.39 0.30 -0.50
CA GLY A 353 19.45 -1.18 -0.43
C GLY A 353 20.85 -1.75 -0.22
N ARG A 354 21.92 -0.98 -0.52
CA ARG A 354 23.32 -1.40 -0.34
C ARG A 354 23.92 -1.00 1.01
N ARG A 355 23.29 -0.13 1.80
CA ARG A 355 23.82 0.35 3.09
C ARG A 355 23.56 -0.65 4.23
N ARG A 356 24.30 -1.76 4.21
CA ARG A 356 24.85 -2.46 5.39
C ARG A 356 25.78 -3.58 4.91
N LYS A 357 27.05 -3.22 4.68
CA LYS A 357 28.16 -4.18 4.55
C LYS A 357 29.47 -3.63 5.14
N LYS A 358 29.38 -2.73 6.11
CA LYS A 358 30.50 -2.22 6.92
C LYS A 358 30.04 -2.12 8.37
N MET A 359 29.90 -3.26 9.02
CA MET A 359 29.87 -3.48 10.47
C MET A 359 29.64 -4.99 10.64
N GLU A 360 30.69 -5.75 10.35
CA GLU A 360 31.01 -7.05 10.93
C GLU A 360 32.53 -7.08 11.10
#